data_AF-A0AAN0JQK6-F1
#
_entry.id   AF-A0AAN0JQK6-F1
#
_cell.length_a   1.000
_cell.length_b   1.000
_cell.length_c   1.000
_cell.angle_alpha   90.00
_cell.angle_beta   90.00
_cell.angle_gamma   90.00
#
_symmetry.space_group_name_H-M   'P 1'
#
loop_
_entity.id
_entity.type
_entity.pdbx_description
1 polymer ?
#
loop_
_entity_poly.entity_id
_entity_poly.type
_entity_poly.pdbx_seq_one_letter_code
_entity_poly.pdbx_strand_id
1 'polypeptide(L)'
;MGRLVEYILLLLSVVLVVSTLTGSTNNYYNESTGNEGFTDCSLTKKFAQFSNVSLTSYTLKRGDSIHWNADLQIKRTIKWGILHFTMTHKFKNYTNITFLDDKFNLCDFFVDLINKHCPIQPGMYHLNYSAQIPNLLWPGRYYAKGTVYNKKGEEMMCQMTELTIN
;
A
#
# COMPACT_ATOMS: atom_id res chain seq x y z
N MET A 1 22.31 9.63 48.41
CA MET A 1 22.25 9.25 46.98
C MET A 1 21.88 7.78 46.71
N GLY A 2 21.42 7.00 47.69
CA GLY A 2 21.05 5.57 47.46
C GLY A 2 19.57 5.31 47.13
N ARG A 3 18.63 6.05 47.75
CA ARG A 3 17.18 5.77 47.59
C ARG A 3 16.53 6.30 46.30
N LEU A 4 17.16 7.25 45.63
CA LEU A 4 16.65 7.84 44.37
C LEU A 4 16.92 6.92 43.15
N VAL A 5 17.99 6.13 43.21
CA VAL A 5 18.38 5.22 42.13
C VAL A 5 17.50 3.96 42.12
N GLU A 6 17.08 3.47 43.29
CA GLU A 6 16.12 2.36 43.40
C GLU A 6 14.73 2.73 42.84
N TYR A 7 14.25 3.96 43.08
CA TYR A 7 12.96 4.41 42.53
C TYR A 7 12.96 4.55 41.00
N ILE A 8 14.09 4.96 40.41
CA ILE A 8 14.21 5.08 38.94
C ILE A 8 14.25 3.70 38.28
N LEU A 9 14.93 2.72 38.89
CA LEU A 9 14.99 1.34 38.40
C LEU A 9 13.63 0.63 38.49
N LEU A 10 12.86 0.85 39.56
CA LEU A 10 11.50 0.32 39.67
C LEU A 10 10.56 0.88 38.59
N LEU A 11 10.63 2.19 38.29
CA LEU A 11 9.81 2.80 37.24
C LEU A 11 10.14 2.27 35.82
N LEU A 12 11.41 2.01 35.53
CA LEU A 12 11.82 1.44 34.24
C LEU A 12 11.34 -0.01 34.04
N SER A 13 11.22 -0.79 35.12
CA SER A 13 10.68 -2.17 35.05
C SER A 13 9.17 -2.24 34.80
N VAL A 14 8.41 -1.20 35.16
CA VAL A 14 6.95 -1.15 34.93
C VAL A 14 6.61 -0.75 33.48
N VAL A 15 7.46 0.05 32.83
CA VAL A 15 7.22 0.48 31.44
C VAL A 15 7.54 -0.62 30.42
N LEU A 16 8.42 -1.58 30.76
CA LEU A 16 8.79 -2.68 29.87
C LEU A 16 7.84 -3.89 29.90
N VAL A 17 6.94 -4.01 30.90
CA VAL A 17 6.13 -5.23 31.11
C VAL A 17 4.70 -5.14 30.56
N VAL A 18 4.12 -3.97 30.28
CA VAL A 18 2.77 -3.90 29.67
C VAL A 18 2.84 -3.55 28.18
N SER A 19 3.61 -4.39 27.48
CA SER A 19 3.47 -4.66 26.05
C SER A 19 2.45 -5.79 25.79
N THR A 20 1.43 -5.95 26.65
CA THR A 20 0.38 -6.96 26.49
C THR A 20 -0.94 -6.37 26.98
N LEU A 21 -1.99 -6.46 26.16
CA LEU A 21 -3.37 -5.96 26.37
C LEU A 21 -3.70 -4.56 25.81
N THR A 22 -3.44 -4.33 24.54
CA THR A 22 -4.52 -3.89 23.64
C THR A 22 -4.48 -4.74 22.39
N GLY A 23 -5.07 -5.94 22.50
CA GLY A 23 -5.61 -6.63 21.33
C GLY A 23 -6.76 -5.79 20.79
N SER A 24 -6.44 -4.80 19.95
CA SER A 24 -7.42 -4.18 19.08
C SER A 24 -7.23 -4.78 17.70
N THR A 25 -7.85 -5.94 17.50
CA THR A 25 -8.24 -6.42 16.19
C THR A 25 -9.32 -5.50 15.63
N ASN A 26 -8.96 -4.26 15.30
CA ASN A 26 -9.79 -3.43 14.44
C ASN A 26 -9.44 -3.77 13.00
N ASN A 27 -9.76 -5.01 12.61
CA ASN A 27 -10.01 -5.32 11.21
C ASN A 27 -11.32 -4.60 10.85
N TYR A 28 -11.24 -3.29 10.63
CA TYR A 28 -12.25 -2.59 9.87
C TYR A 28 -12.10 -3.09 8.42
N TYR A 29 -12.68 -4.25 8.14
CA TYR A 29 -13.08 -4.61 6.80
C TYR A 29 -14.13 -3.58 6.41
N ASN A 30 -13.69 -2.47 5.83
CA ASN A 30 -14.57 -1.61 5.06
C ASN A 30 -15.02 -2.46 3.88
N GLU A 31 -16.27 -2.90 3.94
CA GLU A 31 -16.94 -3.64 2.89
C GLU A 31 -16.87 -2.82 1.59
N SER A 32 -16.36 -3.47 0.54
CA SER A 32 -15.99 -2.85 -0.73
C SER A 32 -17.22 -2.28 -1.44
N THR A 33 -17.15 -0.98 -1.74
CA THR A 33 -17.97 -0.36 -2.78
C THR A 33 -17.28 -0.59 -4.13
N GLY A 34 -17.59 -1.72 -4.78
CA GLY A 34 -17.64 -1.82 -6.25
C GLY A 34 -16.38 -2.13 -7.06
N ASN A 35 -15.22 -2.47 -6.49
CA ASN A 35 -14.04 -2.86 -7.28
C ASN A 35 -13.66 -4.32 -7.00
N GLU A 36 -14.02 -5.26 -7.88
CA GLU A 36 -13.59 -6.65 -7.77
C GLU A 36 -12.05 -6.72 -7.88
N GLY A 37 -11.36 -7.12 -6.81
CA GLY A 37 -9.93 -7.42 -6.79
C GLY A 37 -8.99 -6.34 -6.22
N PHE A 38 -9.41 -5.08 -6.12
CA PHE A 38 -8.66 -4.02 -5.41
C PHE A 38 -9.47 -3.48 -4.23
N THR A 39 -8.84 -3.42 -3.05
CA THR A 39 -9.45 -2.90 -1.84
C THR A 39 -8.78 -1.59 -1.43
N ASP A 40 -9.60 -0.56 -1.20
CA ASP A 40 -9.16 0.70 -0.63
C ASP A 40 -8.91 0.52 0.87
N CYS A 41 -7.64 0.62 1.26
CA CYS A 41 -7.20 0.50 2.65
C CYS A 41 -6.90 1.85 3.30
N SER A 42 -7.32 2.95 2.67
CA SER A 42 -6.96 4.30 3.12
C SER A 42 -7.68 4.64 4.42
N LEU A 43 -6.95 5.21 5.38
CA LEU A 43 -7.54 5.73 6.61
C LEU A 43 -8.48 6.91 6.33
N THR A 44 -8.18 7.69 5.28
CA THR A 44 -9.02 8.80 4.83
C THR A 44 -9.02 8.90 3.30
N LYS A 45 -10.15 9.31 2.72
CA LYS A 45 -10.29 9.55 1.26
C LYS A 45 -10.15 11.03 0.89
N LYS A 46 -9.30 11.76 1.62
CA LYS A 46 -9.19 13.24 1.54
C LYS A 46 -8.40 13.73 0.32
N PHE A 47 -7.44 12.93 -0.17
CA PHE A 47 -6.52 13.36 -1.22
C PHE A 47 -6.85 12.76 -2.57
N ALA A 48 -7.06 11.45 -2.62
CA ALA A 48 -7.36 10.75 -3.84
C ALA A 48 -8.31 9.57 -3.62
N GLN A 49 -8.96 9.12 -4.69
CA GLN A 49 -9.82 7.95 -4.68
C GLN A 49 -9.80 7.29 -6.06
N PHE A 50 -9.75 5.95 -6.07
CA PHE A 50 -9.93 5.17 -7.28
C PHE A 50 -11.39 4.75 -7.49
N SER A 51 -11.79 4.68 -8.75
CA SER A 51 -13.03 4.10 -9.22
C SER A 51 -12.79 3.33 -10.51
N ASN A 52 -13.72 2.46 -10.89
CA ASN A 52 -13.67 1.71 -12.16
C ASN A 52 -12.35 0.95 -12.37
N VAL A 53 -11.82 0.37 -11.28
CA VAL A 53 -10.55 -0.35 -11.32
C VAL A 53 -10.77 -1.69 -12.00
N SER A 54 -9.96 -1.97 -13.02
CA SER A 54 -9.98 -3.25 -13.74
C SER A 54 -8.56 -3.71 -14.06
N LEU A 55 -8.38 -5.02 -14.07
CA LEU A 55 -7.15 -5.71 -14.44
C LEU A 55 -7.49 -6.79 -15.45
N THR A 56 -6.62 -7.02 -16.45
CA THR A 56 -6.85 -8.05 -17.48
C THR A 56 -7.14 -9.43 -16.89
N SER A 57 -6.45 -9.78 -15.80
CA SER A 57 -6.66 -11.02 -15.04
C SER A 57 -6.06 -10.89 -13.65
N TYR A 58 -6.69 -11.49 -12.64
CA TYR A 58 -6.11 -11.67 -11.30
C TYR A 58 -5.31 -12.97 -11.16
N THR A 59 -5.37 -13.83 -12.20
CA THR A 59 -4.47 -14.98 -12.38
C THR A 59 -3.49 -14.63 -13.49
N LEU A 60 -2.29 -14.26 -13.09
CA LEU A 60 -1.21 -13.80 -13.92
C LEU A 60 -0.30 -14.95 -14.32
N LYS A 61 0.36 -14.82 -15.45
CA LYS A 61 1.40 -15.75 -15.88
C LYS A 61 2.71 -14.99 -16.04
N ARG A 62 3.81 -15.61 -15.63
CA ARG A 62 5.14 -15.00 -15.74
C ARG A 62 5.49 -14.72 -17.20
N GLY A 63 6.03 -13.53 -17.45
CA GLY A 63 6.38 -13.05 -18.79
C GLY A 63 5.21 -12.47 -19.59
N ASP A 64 3.95 -12.65 -19.15
CA ASP A 64 2.79 -12.08 -19.82
C ASP A 64 2.64 -10.58 -19.48
N SER A 65 2.03 -9.84 -20.40
CA SER A 65 1.68 -8.44 -20.18
C SER A 65 0.34 -8.31 -19.45
N ILE A 66 0.31 -7.45 -18.44
CA ILE A 66 -0.91 -7.02 -17.76
C ILE A 66 -1.32 -5.64 -18.21
N HIS A 67 -2.63 -5.40 -18.23
CA HIS A 67 -3.21 -4.06 -18.41
C HIS A 67 -4.06 -3.73 -17.20
N TRP A 68 -3.75 -2.61 -16.58
CA TRP A 68 -4.47 -2.05 -15.45
C TRP A 68 -5.12 -0.74 -15.87
N ASN A 69 -6.44 -0.64 -15.69
CA ASN A 69 -7.19 0.58 -15.93
C ASN A 69 -7.87 1.02 -14.64
N ALA A 70 -7.89 2.33 -14.40
CA ALA A 70 -8.58 2.91 -13.27
C ALA A 70 -8.89 4.38 -13.51
N ASP A 71 -9.95 4.89 -12.88
CA ASP A 71 -10.20 6.31 -12.77
C ASP A 71 -9.68 6.81 -11.42
N LEU A 72 -8.78 7.79 -11.45
CA LEU A 72 -8.20 8.42 -10.28
C LEU A 72 -8.80 9.83 -10.10
N GLN A 73 -9.61 9.99 -9.06
CA GLN A 73 -10.07 11.30 -8.61
C GLN A 73 -9.08 11.89 -7.63
N ILE A 74 -8.41 12.98 -7.99
CA ILE A 74 -7.58 13.78 -7.08
C ILE A 74 -8.42 14.94 -6.55
N LYS A 75 -8.58 15.00 -5.22
CA LYS A 75 -9.38 16.00 -4.51
C LYS A 75 -8.55 17.18 -4.00
N ARG A 76 -7.23 17.00 -3.85
CA ARG A 76 -6.30 18.02 -3.36
C ARG A 76 -5.00 17.99 -4.16
N THR A 77 -4.41 19.16 -4.39
CA THR A 77 -3.14 19.27 -5.12
C THR A 77 -2.05 18.42 -4.48
N ILE A 78 -1.46 17.52 -5.25
CA ILE A 78 -0.34 16.69 -4.83
C ILE A 78 0.95 17.35 -5.31
N LYS A 79 1.67 17.99 -4.39
CA LYS A 79 2.95 18.65 -4.69
C LYS A 79 4.14 17.69 -4.67
N TRP A 80 4.05 16.66 -3.84
CA TRP A 80 5.07 15.65 -3.62
C TRP A 80 4.48 14.48 -2.83
N GLY A 81 5.01 13.28 -3.03
CA GLY A 81 4.71 12.12 -2.20
C GLY A 81 5.69 10.98 -2.40
N ILE A 82 5.63 10.00 -1.50
CA ILE A 82 6.33 8.72 -1.62
C ILE A 82 5.28 7.63 -1.76
N LEU A 83 5.41 6.80 -2.78
CA LEU A 83 4.71 5.52 -2.89
C LEU A 83 5.56 4.46 -2.20
N HIS A 84 5.05 3.88 -1.12
CA HIS A 84 5.58 2.68 -0.51
C HIS A 84 4.83 1.47 -1.08
N PHE A 85 5.53 0.66 -1.86
CA PHE A 85 4.97 -0.53 -2.47
C PHE A 85 5.56 -1.77 -1.82
N THR A 86 4.68 -2.67 -1.41
CA THR A 86 5.04 -3.97 -0.81
C THR A 86 4.36 -5.08 -1.58
N MET A 87 5.08 -6.18 -1.80
CA MET A 87 4.54 -7.38 -2.41
C MET A 87 5.07 -8.61 -1.68
N THR A 88 4.15 -9.37 -1.10
CA THR A 88 4.47 -10.54 -0.26
C THR A 88 3.87 -11.81 -0.84
N HIS A 89 4.67 -12.87 -0.89
CA HIS A 89 4.28 -14.19 -1.35
C HIS A 89 4.03 -15.11 -0.15
N LYS A 90 2.91 -15.83 -0.16
CA LYS A 90 2.64 -16.84 0.87
C LYS A 90 3.30 -18.18 0.51
N PHE A 91 4.51 -18.40 1.00
CA PHE A 91 5.25 -19.63 0.75
C PHE A 91 4.73 -20.78 1.62
N LYS A 92 4.25 -21.84 0.97
CA LYS A 92 3.77 -23.09 1.60
C LYS A 92 2.75 -22.87 2.74
N ASN A 93 1.98 -21.78 2.71
CA ASN A 93 0.96 -21.41 3.68
C ASN A 93 1.40 -21.11 5.13
N TYR A 94 2.70 -21.19 5.46
CA TYR A 94 3.20 -20.94 6.83
C TYR A 94 4.24 -19.80 6.93
N THR A 95 4.71 -19.24 5.82
CA THR A 95 5.66 -18.12 5.82
C THR A 95 5.32 -17.11 4.74
N ASN A 96 5.40 -15.82 5.07
CA ASN A 96 5.27 -14.73 4.12
C ASN A 96 6.67 -14.25 3.70
N ILE A 97 6.96 -14.30 2.40
CA ILE A 97 8.22 -13.84 1.83
C ILE A 97 7.97 -12.51 1.14
N THR A 98 8.67 -11.47 1.56
CA THR A 98 8.60 -10.16 0.90
C THR A 98 9.49 -10.15 -0.34
N PHE A 99 8.88 -10.00 -1.51
CA PHE A 99 9.59 -9.86 -2.79
C PHE A 99 9.96 -8.42 -3.10
N LEU A 100 9.07 -7.50 -2.76
CA LEU A 100 9.26 -6.06 -2.95
C LEU A 100 8.87 -5.33 -1.68
N ASP A 101 9.71 -4.39 -1.26
CA ASP A 101 9.48 -3.45 -0.17
C ASP A 101 10.25 -2.16 -0.49
N ASP A 102 9.69 -1.39 -1.41
CA ASP A 102 10.39 -0.27 -2.03
C ASP A 102 9.61 1.04 -1.88
N LYS A 103 10.37 2.13 -1.86
CA LYS A 103 9.84 3.49 -1.81
C LYS A 103 10.18 4.21 -3.10
N PHE A 104 9.16 4.66 -3.80
CA PHE A 104 9.26 5.38 -5.06
C PHE A 104 8.83 6.83 -4.88
N ASN A 105 9.42 7.72 -5.67
CA ASN A 105 8.93 9.08 -5.80
C ASN A 105 7.60 9.06 -6.56
N LEU A 106 6.52 9.52 -5.91
CA LEU A 106 5.18 9.53 -6.51
C LEU A 106 5.11 10.45 -7.73
N CYS A 107 5.87 11.54 -7.74
CA CYS A 107 5.85 12.48 -8.86
C CYS A 107 6.42 11.86 -10.12
N ASP A 108 7.49 11.09 -10.00
CA ASP A 108 8.10 10.36 -11.12
C ASP A 108 7.14 9.27 -11.61
N PHE A 109 6.50 8.56 -10.66
CA PHE A 109 5.48 7.57 -10.98
C PHE A 109 4.26 8.13 -11.74
N PHE A 110 3.84 9.36 -11.46
CA PHE A 110 2.77 10.02 -12.22
C PHE A 110 3.19 10.44 -13.63
N VAL A 111 4.49 10.65 -13.89
CA VAL A 111 4.97 10.85 -15.26
C VAL A 111 4.71 9.59 -16.08
N ASP A 112 5.01 8.42 -15.52
CA ASP A 112 4.79 7.15 -16.21
C ASP A 112 3.31 6.80 -16.36
N LEU A 113 2.48 7.10 -15.36
CA LEU A 113 1.06 6.74 -15.37
C LEU A 113 0.15 7.69 -16.17
N ILE A 114 0.39 8.99 -16.10
CA ILE A 114 -0.51 10.02 -16.67
C ILE A 114 0.22 11.11 -17.44
N ASN A 115 1.54 10.98 -17.64
CA ASN A 115 2.38 11.98 -18.30
C ASN A 115 2.19 13.40 -17.72
N LYS A 116 2.10 13.48 -16.39
CA LYS A 116 2.00 14.74 -15.64
C LYS A 116 3.08 14.80 -14.59
N HIS A 117 3.75 15.95 -14.53
CA HIS A 117 4.70 16.25 -13.47
C HIS A 117 3.97 16.91 -12.31
N CYS A 118 4.47 16.70 -11.09
CA CYS A 118 4.01 17.47 -9.95
C CYS A 118 4.24 18.98 -10.15
N PRO A 119 3.35 19.84 -9.62
CA PRO A 119 2.21 19.52 -8.77
C PRO A 119 0.99 19.01 -9.59
N ILE A 120 0.46 17.85 -9.19
CA ILE A 120 -0.76 17.30 -9.78
C ILE A 120 -1.96 18.02 -9.22
N GLN A 121 -2.79 18.59 -10.08
CA GLN A 121 -3.96 19.37 -9.69
C GLN A 121 -5.16 18.47 -9.34
N PRO A 122 -6.15 18.98 -8.60
CA PRO A 122 -7.43 18.29 -8.45
C PRO A 122 -8.09 18.04 -9.80
N GLY A 123 -8.69 16.87 -9.99
CA GLY A 123 -9.32 16.48 -11.24
C GLY A 123 -9.57 14.98 -11.34
N MET A 124 -10.23 14.58 -12.41
CA MET A 124 -10.38 13.18 -12.82
C MET A 124 -9.27 12.84 -13.81
N TYR A 125 -8.58 11.73 -13.56
CA TYR A 125 -7.51 11.21 -14.40
C TYR A 125 -7.82 9.77 -14.78
N HIS A 126 -7.73 9.46 -16.07
CA HIS A 126 -7.88 8.10 -16.57
C HIS A 126 -6.51 7.44 -16.64
N LEU A 127 -6.36 6.33 -15.93
CA LEU A 127 -5.14 5.54 -15.89
C LEU A 127 -5.28 4.37 -16.84
N ASN A 128 -4.28 4.18 -17.69
CA ASN A 128 -4.11 3.00 -18.52
C ASN A 128 -2.64 2.63 -18.49
N TYR A 129 -2.31 1.56 -17.78
CA TYR A 129 -0.94 1.13 -17.55
C TYR A 129 -0.75 -0.31 -17.98
N SER A 130 0.32 -0.54 -18.73
CA SER A 130 0.75 -1.87 -19.13
C SER A 130 2.11 -2.18 -18.53
N ALA A 131 2.25 -3.40 -17.99
CA ALA A 131 3.52 -3.90 -17.48
C ALA A 131 3.69 -5.38 -17.83
N GLN A 132 4.94 -5.83 -17.89
CA GLN A 132 5.26 -7.24 -18.03
C GLN A 132 5.52 -7.88 -16.67
N ILE A 133 4.95 -9.05 -16.42
CA ILE A 133 5.19 -9.78 -15.18
C ILE A 133 6.61 -10.36 -15.17
N PRO A 134 7.47 -10.02 -14.19
CA PRO A 134 8.83 -10.52 -14.15
C PRO A 134 8.90 -12.05 -14.03
N ASN A 135 9.80 -12.67 -14.80
CA ASN A 135 10.05 -14.12 -14.73
C ASN A 135 10.65 -14.58 -13.39
N LEU A 136 11.19 -13.65 -12.60
CA LEU A 136 11.80 -13.92 -11.29
C LEU A 136 10.76 -14.29 -10.22
N LEU A 137 9.50 -13.89 -10.38
CA LEU A 137 8.46 -14.19 -9.40
C LEU A 137 8.20 -15.70 -9.33
N TRP A 138 7.94 -16.22 -8.14
CA TRP A 138 7.59 -17.62 -7.95
C TRP A 138 6.09 -17.85 -8.16
N PRO A 139 5.66 -19.04 -8.58
CA PRO A 139 4.24 -19.35 -8.65
C PRO A 139 3.57 -19.32 -7.26
N GLY A 140 2.33 -18.84 -7.20
CA GLY A 140 1.48 -18.86 -6.02
C GLY A 140 0.77 -17.53 -5.76
N ARG A 141 0.26 -17.37 -4.54
CA ARG A 141 -0.52 -16.19 -4.14
C ARG A 141 0.38 -15.07 -3.62
N TYR A 142 0.06 -13.85 -4.04
CA TYR A 142 0.74 -12.62 -3.66
C TYR A 142 -0.26 -11.63 -3.08
N TYR A 143 0.16 -10.96 -2.02
CA TYR A 143 -0.51 -9.80 -1.46
C TYR A 143 0.32 -8.57 -1.81
N ALA A 144 -0.25 -7.69 -2.62
CA ALA A 144 0.37 -6.41 -2.97
C ALA A 144 -0.35 -5.28 -2.24
N LYS A 145 0.42 -4.31 -1.74
CA LYS A 145 -0.09 -3.11 -1.10
C LYS A 145 0.74 -1.92 -1.51
N GLY A 146 0.08 -0.88 -2.02
CA GLY A 146 0.64 0.43 -2.31
C GLY A 146 0.06 1.45 -1.35
N THR A 147 0.91 2.17 -0.62
CA THR A 147 0.49 3.27 0.25
C THR A 147 1.27 4.51 -0.09
N VAL A 148 0.59 5.64 -0.19
CA VAL A 148 1.20 6.91 -0.57
C VAL A 148 1.16 7.88 0.58
N TYR A 149 2.30 8.49 0.87
CA TYR A 149 2.45 9.49 1.93
C TYR A 149 2.90 10.83 1.35
N ASN A 150 2.39 11.93 1.91
CA ASN A 150 2.89 13.26 1.59
C ASN A 150 4.18 13.60 2.39
N LYS A 151 4.73 14.79 2.17
CA LYS A 151 5.96 15.27 2.85
C LYS A 151 5.85 15.28 4.38
N LYS A 152 4.64 15.37 4.93
CA LYS A 152 4.39 15.38 6.38
C LYS A 152 4.18 13.97 6.96
N GLY A 153 4.28 12.92 6.13
CA GLY A 153 3.99 11.54 6.53
C GLY A 153 2.49 11.23 6.63
N GLU A 154 1.62 12.14 6.18
CA GLU A 154 0.18 11.88 6.14
C GLU A 154 -0.15 11.00 4.93
N GLU A 155 -0.91 9.93 5.19
CA GLU A 155 -1.39 9.01 4.17
C GLU A 155 -2.38 9.71 3.22
N MET A 156 -2.07 9.70 1.94
CA MET A 156 -2.90 10.27 0.89
C MET A 156 -3.84 9.23 0.26
N MET A 157 -3.37 7.99 0.14
CA MET A 157 -4.10 6.87 -0.46
C MET A 157 -3.44 5.54 -0.10
N CYS A 158 -4.23 4.47 -0.06
CA CYS A 158 -3.80 3.10 0.16
C CYS A 158 -4.65 2.17 -0.69
N GLN A 159 -4.00 1.26 -1.41
CA GLN A 159 -4.67 0.19 -2.16
C GLN A 159 -3.99 -1.13 -1.86
N MET A 160 -4.79 -2.19 -1.78
CA MET A 160 -4.30 -3.56 -1.66
C MET A 160 -5.01 -4.48 -2.66
N THR A 161 -4.33 -5.53 -3.08
CA THR A 161 -4.88 -6.55 -3.97
C THR A 161 -4.25 -7.91 -3.69
N GLU A 162 -4.99 -8.97 -3.96
CA GLU A 162 -4.49 -10.34 -3.95
C GLU A 162 -4.44 -10.83 -5.40
N LEU A 163 -3.29 -11.38 -5.79
CA LEU A 163 -3.01 -11.85 -7.14
C LEU A 163 -2.50 -13.29 -7.06
N THR A 164 -2.80 -14.10 -8.07
CA THR A 164 -2.15 -15.41 -8.25
C THR A 164 -1.21 -15.34 -9.45
N ILE A 165 0.03 -15.82 -9.31
CA ILE A 165 1.00 -15.92 -10.40
C ILE A 165 1.25 -17.40 -10.71
N ASN A 166 1.20 -17.78 -11.98
CA ASN A 166 1.49 -19.13 -12.50
C ASN A 166 2.87 -19.18 -13.21
#